data_AF-A0A1F5J8U3-F1
#
_entry.id   AF-A0A1F5J8U3-F1
#
_cell.length_a   1.000
_cell.length_b   1.000
_cell.length_c   1.000
_cell.angle_alpha   90.00
_cell.angle_beta   90.00
_cell.angle_gamma   90.00
#
_symmetry.space_group_name_H-M   'P 1'
#
loop_
_entity.id
_entity.type
_entity.pdbx_description
1 polymer ?
#
loop_
_entity_poly.entity_id
_entity_poly.type
_entity_poly.pdbx_seq_one_letter_code
_entity_poly.pdbx_strand_id
1 'polypeptide(L)'
;MKISISDETGGLDGAYKSRLRKIAGTALKNLGLPSGTELSLSFINDRRMRELNREWRKIDRSTDVLSFPQGGGPDYTLLGDIVISIDTAKRHSGKYGNTLHDEIKKLIVHGILHLLGYDHKKKRDKEMMREKESRLMFSIKEL
;
A
#
# COMPACT_ATOMS: atom_id res chain seq x y z
N MET A 1 16.67 -0.74 -1.45
CA MET A 1 15.34 -0.85 -0.83
C MET A 1 14.96 -2.30 -0.87
N LYS A 2 14.48 -2.84 0.24
CA LYS A 2 14.07 -4.23 0.38
C LYS A 2 12.55 -4.29 0.45
N ILE A 3 11.94 -4.93 -0.55
CA ILE A 3 10.49 -5.02 -0.66
C ILE A 3 10.09 -6.49 -0.66
N SER A 4 9.48 -6.91 0.44
CA SER A 4 8.96 -8.26 0.62
C SER A 4 7.50 -8.31 0.15
N ILE A 5 7.13 -9.37 -0.56
CA ILE A 5 5.74 -9.59 -0.97
C ILE A 5 5.29 -10.97 -0.49
N SER A 6 4.22 -11.00 0.29
CA SER A 6 3.47 -12.20 0.66
C SER A 6 2.11 -12.18 -0.04
N ASP A 7 1.66 -13.34 -0.52
CA ASP A 7 0.35 -13.49 -1.16
C ASP A 7 -0.33 -14.74 -0.60
N GLU A 8 -1.28 -14.53 0.30
CA GLU A 8 -2.10 -15.60 0.90
C GLU A 8 -3.26 -16.02 -0.02
N THR A 9 -3.53 -15.26 -1.09
CA THR A 9 -4.60 -15.56 -2.04
C THR A 9 -4.17 -16.57 -3.11
N GLY A 10 -2.86 -16.69 -3.34
CA GLY A 10 -2.28 -17.50 -4.41
C GLY A 10 -2.54 -16.96 -5.82
N GLY A 11 -3.15 -15.78 -5.95
CA GLY A 11 -3.58 -15.21 -7.22
C GLY A 11 -2.51 -14.37 -7.93
N LEU A 12 -1.36 -14.11 -7.29
CA LEU A 12 -0.31 -13.26 -7.84
C LEU A 12 0.89 -14.10 -8.30
N ASP A 13 1.10 -14.15 -9.62
CA ASP A 13 2.26 -14.82 -10.21
C ASP A 13 3.59 -14.06 -9.93
N GLY A 14 4.71 -14.70 -10.25
CA GLY A 14 6.05 -14.15 -10.00
C GLY A 14 6.34 -12.87 -10.79
N ALA A 15 5.83 -12.76 -12.03
CA ALA A 15 6.05 -11.59 -12.89
C ALA A 15 5.28 -10.38 -12.34
N TYR A 16 4.04 -10.58 -11.91
CA TYR A 16 3.22 -9.56 -11.30
C TYR A 16 3.77 -9.11 -9.96
N LYS A 17 4.23 -10.04 -9.10
CA LYS A 17 4.97 -9.70 -7.87
C LYS A 17 6.20 -8.82 -8.17
N SER A 18 6.96 -9.14 -9.21
CA SER A 18 8.12 -8.32 -9.63
C SER A 18 7.71 -6.90 -10.03
N ARG A 19 6.63 -6.75 -10.80
CA ARG A 19 6.06 -5.46 -11.17
C ARG A 19 5.63 -4.63 -9.95
N LEU A 20 4.95 -5.26 -8.98
CA LEU A 20 4.54 -4.60 -7.74
C LEU A 20 5.74 -4.12 -6.91
N ARG A 21 6.83 -4.91 -6.83
CA ARG A 21 8.08 -4.45 -6.20
C ARG A 21 8.66 -3.22 -6.91
N LYS A 22 8.62 -3.18 -8.25
CA LYS A 22 9.10 -2.03 -9.02
C LYS A 22 8.26 -0.78 -8.77
N ILE A 23 6.93 -0.93 -8.68
CA ILE A 23 6.01 0.16 -8.33
C ILE A 23 6.34 0.72 -6.94
N ALA A 24 6.35 -0.13 -5.91
CA ALA A 24 6.65 0.31 -4.55
C ALA A 24 8.06 0.92 -4.46
N GLY A 25 9.06 0.30 -5.08
CA GLY A 25 10.44 0.83 -5.08
C GLY A 25 10.56 2.18 -5.78
N THR A 26 9.84 2.40 -6.87
CA THR A 26 9.80 3.71 -7.54
C THR A 26 9.14 4.77 -6.65
N ALA A 27 8.04 4.42 -6.00
CA ALA A 27 7.35 5.33 -5.08
C ALA A 27 8.25 5.75 -3.90
N LEU A 28 8.90 4.79 -3.24
CA LEU A 28 9.83 5.05 -2.13
C LEU A 28 11.01 5.93 -2.58
N LYS A 29 11.56 5.69 -3.78
CA LYS A 29 12.65 6.51 -4.34
C LYS A 29 12.21 7.94 -4.60
N ASN A 30 11.02 8.13 -5.17
CA ASN A 30 10.47 9.47 -5.44
C ASN A 30 10.12 10.24 -4.17
N LEU A 31 9.90 9.54 -3.06
CA LEU A 31 9.74 10.11 -1.73
C LEU A 31 11.08 10.43 -1.04
N GLY A 32 12.23 10.09 -1.65
CA GLY A 32 13.56 10.39 -1.12
C GLY A 32 13.99 9.48 0.03
N LEU A 33 13.39 8.30 0.18
CA LEU A 33 13.73 7.39 1.26
C LEU A 33 15.10 6.70 1.03
N PRO A 34 15.84 6.39 2.11
CA PRO A 34 17.17 5.80 2.02
C PRO A 34 17.15 4.41 1.39
N SER A 35 18.29 3.99 0.84
CA SER A 35 18.44 2.67 0.20
C SER A 35 18.19 1.50 1.16
N GLY A 36 18.43 1.69 2.47
CA GLY A 36 18.15 0.74 3.55
C GLY A 36 16.67 0.64 3.97
N THR A 37 15.74 1.26 3.23
CA THR A 37 14.30 1.16 3.55
C THR A 37 13.77 -0.26 3.29
N GLU A 38 13.07 -0.81 4.29
CA GLU A 38 12.33 -2.07 4.21
C GLU A 38 10.81 -1.83 4.20
N LEU A 39 10.10 -2.53 3.32
CA LEU A 39 8.64 -2.48 3.20
C LEU A 39 8.10 -3.89 2.93
N SER A 40 7.04 -4.27 3.62
CA SER A 40 6.30 -5.50 3.35
C SER A 40 4.96 -5.18 2.67
N LEU A 41 4.62 -5.94 1.63
CA LEU A 41 3.29 -5.96 1.03
C LEU A 41 2.67 -7.34 1.24
N SER A 42 1.50 -7.39 1.88
CA SER A 42 0.76 -8.63 2.11
C SER A 42 -0.58 -8.59 1.41
N PHE A 43 -0.84 -9.54 0.53
CA PHE A 43 -2.10 -9.66 -0.20
C PHE A 43 -2.95 -10.78 0.41
N ILE A 44 -4.15 -10.42 0.85
CA ILE A 44 -5.05 -11.31 1.59
C ILE A 44 -6.47 -11.26 1.04
N ASN A 45 -7.33 -12.16 1.53
CA ASN A 45 -8.77 -12.13 1.26
C ASN A 45 -9.53 -11.29 2.30
N ASP A 46 -10.81 -11.05 2.04
CA ASP A 46 -11.65 -10.24 2.93
C ASP A 46 -11.88 -10.84 4.31
N ARG A 47 -11.92 -12.17 4.42
CA ARG A 47 -12.11 -12.83 5.70
C ARG A 47 -10.94 -12.47 6.63
N ARG A 48 -9.71 -12.64 6.14
CA ARG A 48 -8.50 -12.30 6.87
C ARG A 48 -8.40 -10.79 7.14
N MET A 49 -8.82 -9.96 6.19
CA MET A 49 -8.82 -8.52 6.36
C MET A 49 -9.79 -8.05 7.44
N ARG A 50 -11.00 -8.62 7.49
CA ARG A 50 -11.99 -8.34 8.55
C ARG A 50 -11.46 -8.73 9.93
N GLU A 51 -10.79 -9.88 10.03
CA GLU A 51 -10.14 -10.32 11.27
C GLU A 51 -9.11 -9.28 11.75
N LEU A 52 -8.19 -8.86 10.88
CA LEU A 52 -7.18 -7.84 11.20
C LEU A 52 -7.82 -6.50 11.55
N ASN A 53 -8.82 -6.05 10.81
CA ASN A 53 -9.49 -4.79 11.08
C ASN A 53 -10.22 -4.80 12.44
N ARG A 54 -10.81 -5.94 12.82
CA ARG A 54 -11.41 -6.13 14.13
C ARG A 54 -10.36 -6.14 15.24
N GLU A 55 -9.25 -6.83 15.03
CA GLU A 55 -8.17 -6.94 16.02
C GLU A 55 -7.54 -5.58 16.33
N TRP A 56 -7.12 -4.88 15.27
CA TRP A 56 -6.28 -3.68 15.37
C TRP A 56 -7.07 -2.37 15.45
N ARG A 57 -8.23 -2.28 14.79
CA ARG A 57 -9.05 -1.05 14.75
C ARG A 57 -10.38 -1.17 15.50
N LYS A 58 -10.70 -2.36 16.02
CA LYS A 58 -12.00 -2.67 16.65
C LYS A 58 -13.19 -2.47 15.71
N ILE A 59 -12.97 -2.70 14.41
CA ILE A 59 -14.01 -2.56 13.37
C ILE A 59 -14.24 -3.93 12.70
N ASP A 60 -15.40 -4.53 12.93
CA ASP A 60 -15.76 -5.85 12.40
C ASP A 60 -16.29 -5.81 10.96
N ARG A 61 -15.51 -5.24 10.03
CA ARG A 61 -15.77 -5.27 8.59
C ARG A 61 -14.46 -5.32 7.79
N SER A 62 -14.51 -5.82 6.56
CA SER A 62 -13.34 -5.74 5.66
C SER A 62 -13.08 -4.29 5.22
N THR A 63 -11.85 -4.02 4.78
CA THR A 63 -11.41 -2.77 4.16
C THR A 63 -10.46 -3.09 3.00
N ASP A 64 -10.14 -2.12 2.17
CA ASP A 64 -9.20 -2.29 1.07
C ASP A 64 -7.75 -2.42 1.53
N VAL A 65 -7.30 -1.58 2.46
CA VAL A 65 -5.93 -1.55 2.95
C VAL A 65 -5.83 -1.25 4.45
N LEU A 66 -4.82 -1.86 5.09
CA LEU A 66 -4.33 -1.50 6.42
C LEU A 66 -2.83 -1.24 6.33
N SER A 67 -2.36 -0.27 7.12
CA SER A 67 -0.95 0.13 7.17
C SER A 67 -0.47 0.06 8.62
N PHE A 68 0.60 -0.70 8.85
CA PHE A 68 1.20 -0.94 10.15
C PHE A 68 2.61 -0.34 10.15
N PRO A 69 2.76 0.93 10.57
CA PRO A 69 4.06 1.59 10.59
C PRO A 69 5.01 0.86 11.53
N GLN A 70 6.22 0.62 11.05
CA GLN A 70 7.32 0.19 11.89
C GLN A 70 8.29 1.37 12.07
N GLY A 71 9.08 1.33 13.15
CA GLY A 71 10.05 2.36 13.45
C GLY A 71 11.34 2.21 12.63
N GLY A 72 12.23 3.19 12.74
CA GLY A 72 13.57 3.10 12.15
C GLY A 72 14.65 3.55 13.12
N GLY A 73 15.89 3.25 12.77
CA GLY A 73 17.09 3.80 13.40
C GLY A 73 17.75 4.87 12.53
N PRO A 74 18.90 5.42 12.94
CA PRO A 74 19.64 6.43 12.18
C PRO A 74 20.00 5.99 10.75
N ASP A 75 20.30 4.70 10.58
CA ASP A 75 20.85 4.15 9.33
C ASP A 75 19.89 3.21 8.57
N TYR A 76 18.68 2.98 9.10
CA TYR A 76 17.69 2.10 8.46
C TYR A 76 16.26 2.55 8.75
N THR A 77 15.37 2.29 7.79
CA THR A 77 13.94 2.59 7.93
C THR A 77 13.16 1.30 7.73
N LEU A 78 12.65 0.71 8.81
CA LEU A 78 11.61 -0.31 8.68
C LEU A 78 10.31 0.45 8.51
N LEU A 79 9.86 0.62 7.27
CA LEU A 79 8.66 1.43 7.02
C LEU A 79 7.41 0.72 7.55
N GLY A 80 7.40 -0.61 7.48
CA GLY A 80 6.38 -1.48 8.05
C GLY A 80 5.61 -2.26 7.00
N ASP A 81 4.36 -2.57 7.32
CA ASP A 81 3.54 -3.50 6.54
C ASP A 81 2.33 -2.81 5.91
N ILE A 82 2.11 -3.06 4.62
CA ILE A 82 0.88 -2.71 3.91
C ILE A 82 0.14 -4.01 3.60
N VAL A 83 -1.05 -4.15 4.17
CA VAL A 83 -1.90 -5.32 3.96
C VAL A 83 -3.06 -4.91 3.06
N ILE A 84 -3.24 -5.58 1.93
CA ILE A 84 -4.24 -5.27 0.90
C ILE A 84 -5.21 -6.43 0.74
N SER A 85 -6.51 -6.15 0.80
CA SER A 85 -7.55 -7.13 0.42
C SER A 85 -7.74 -7.13 -1.09
N ILE A 86 -7.41 -8.25 -1.74
CA ILE A 86 -7.62 -8.43 -3.18
C ILE A 86 -9.12 -8.42 -3.52
N ASP A 87 -9.97 -9.00 -2.67
CA ASP A 87 -11.41 -9.06 -2.89
C ASP A 87 -12.06 -7.68 -2.84
N THR A 88 -11.66 -6.86 -1.85
CA THR A 88 -12.15 -5.47 -1.76
C THR A 88 -11.61 -4.62 -2.90
N ALA A 89 -10.32 -4.76 -3.26
CA ALA A 89 -9.74 -4.05 -4.39
C ALA A 89 -10.46 -4.37 -5.71
N LYS A 90 -10.80 -5.64 -5.96
CA LYS A 90 -11.60 -6.08 -7.13
C LYS A 90 -13.00 -5.45 -7.15
N ARG A 91 -13.69 -5.39 -6.02
CA ARG A 91 -15.02 -4.73 -5.94
C ARG A 91 -14.92 -3.24 -6.21
N HIS A 92 -13.90 -2.56 -5.66
CA HIS A 92 -13.68 -1.14 -5.88
C HIS A 92 -13.32 -0.85 -7.34
N SER A 93 -12.45 -1.64 -7.95
CA SER A 93 -12.04 -1.45 -9.34
C SER A 93 -13.25 -1.54 -10.29
N GLY A 94 -14.12 -2.55 -10.09
CA GLY A 94 -15.37 -2.69 -10.85
C GLY A 94 -16.35 -1.53 -10.63
N LYS A 95 -16.46 -1.00 -9.41
CA LYS A 95 -17.35 0.13 -9.09
C LYS A 95 -16.92 1.45 -9.73
N TYR A 96 -15.60 1.70 -9.84
CA TYR A 96 -15.06 2.96 -10.32
C TYR A 96 -14.54 2.91 -11.76
N GLY A 97 -14.73 1.80 -12.47
CA GLY A 97 -14.27 1.62 -13.85
C GLY A 97 -12.75 1.55 -14.00
N ASN A 98 -12.03 1.26 -12.91
CA ASN A 98 -10.57 1.11 -12.91
C ASN A 98 -10.19 -0.37 -13.05
N THR A 99 -8.96 -0.64 -13.47
CA THR A 99 -8.43 -2.02 -13.43
C THR A 99 -8.08 -2.41 -11.99
N LEU A 100 -8.07 -3.71 -11.69
CA LEU A 100 -7.55 -4.21 -10.40
C LEU A 100 -6.11 -3.74 -10.16
N HIS A 101 -5.31 -3.70 -11.23
CA HIS A 101 -3.93 -3.26 -11.17
C HIS A 101 -3.80 -1.80 -10.74
N ASP A 102 -4.63 -0.91 -11.28
CA ASP A 102 -4.64 0.51 -10.90
C ASP A 102 -5.09 0.72 -9.46
N GLU A 103 -6.07 -0.07 -8.98
CA GLU A 103 -6.49 -0.01 -7.58
C GLU A 103 -5.37 -0.49 -6.66
N ILE A 104 -4.67 -1.59 -6.99
CA ILE A 104 -3.52 -2.06 -6.20
C ILE A 104 -2.39 -1.01 -6.19
N LYS A 105 -2.08 -0.37 -7.34
CA LYS A 105 -1.09 0.72 -7.40
C LYS A 105 -1.44 1.85 -6.44
N LYS A 106 -2.69 2.30 -6.50
CA LYS A 106 -3.20 3.35 -5.61
C LYS A 106 -3.12 2.94 -4.14
N LEU A 107 -3.51 1.71 -3.79
CA LEU A 107 -3.46 1.23 -2.39
C LEU A 107 -2.02 1.10 -1.86
N ILE A 108 -1.06 0.71 -2.70
CA ILE A 108 0.37 0.71 -2.33
C ILE A 108 0.85 2.12 -2.04
N VAL A 109 0.59 3.08 -2.94
CA VAL A 109 0.98 4.49 -2.76
C VAL A 109 0.32 5.07 -1.50
N HIS A 110 -0.98 4.84 -1.34
CA HIS A 110 -1.76 5.29 -0.18
C HIS A 110 -1.21 4.72 1.12
N GLY A 111 -0.92 3.41 1.15
CA GLY A 111 -0.34 2.74 2.31
C GLY A 111 1.05 3.29 2.66
N ILE A 112 1.93 3.50 1.68
CA ILE A 112 3.27 4.09 1.91
C ILE A 112 3.15 5.45 2.58
N LEU A 113 2.24 6.31 2.08
CA LEU A 113 2.03 7.63 2.67
C LEU A 113 1.50 7.54 4.11
N HIS A 114 0.61 6.59 4.40
CA HIS A 114 0.17 6.34 5.78
C HIS A 114 1.31 5.85 6.69
N LEU A 115 2.21 4.99 6.20
CA LEU A 115 3.39 4.56 6.96
C LEU A 115 4.35 5.72 7.26
N LEU A 116 4.40 6.74 6.41
CA LEU A 116 5.18 7.97 6.61
C LEU A 116 4.46 9.03 7.48
N GLY A 117 3.31 8.71 8.05
CA GLY A 117 2.57 9.59 8.95
C GLY A 117 1.69 10.63 8.25
N TYR A 118 1.49 10.55 6.93
CA TYR A 118 0.46 11.34 6.26
C TYR A 118 -0.92 10.78 6.64
N ASP A 119 -1.84 11.63 7.07
CA ASP A 119 -3.23 11.28 7.40
C ASP A 119 -4.18 12.19 6.60
N HIS A 120 -5.40 11.72 6.33
CA HIS A 120 -6.41 12.43 5.56
C HIS A 120 -7.61 12.89 6.42
N LYS A 121 -7.52 12.79 7.75
CA LYS A 121 -8.57 13.22 8.69
C LYS A 121 -8.78 14.74 8.74
N LYS A 122 -7.72 15.54 8.55
CA LYS A 122 -7.81 17.01 8.52
C LYS A 122 -7.72 17.52 7.09
N LYS A 123 -8.43 18.60 6.78
CA LYS A 123 -8.54 19.16 5.41
C LYS A 123 -7.18 19.50 4.79
N ARG A 124 -6.28 20.13 5.55
CA ARG A 124 -4.93 20.52 5.10
C ARG A 124 -4.05 19.29 4.82
N ASP A 125 -4.07 18.30 5.71
CA ASP A 125 -3.27 17.07 5.56
C ASP A 125 -3.76 16.24 4.36
N LYS A 126 -5.08 16.25 4.12
CA LYS A 126 -5.72 15.61 2.97
C LYS A 126 -5.29 16.22 1.63
N GLU A 127 -5.15 17.54 1.53
CA GLU A 127 -4.68 18.20 0.29
C GLU A 127 -3.23 17.82 0.00
N MET A 128 -2.35 17.86 1.01
CA MET A 128 -0.95 17.44 0.87
C MET A 128 -0.81 15.97 0.48
N MET A 129 -1.61 15.09 1.10
CA MET A 129 -1.60 13.66 0.76
C MET A 129 -2.05 13.44 -0.69
N ARG A 130 -3.13 14.11 -1.13
CA ARG A 130 -3.63 13.99 -2.51
C ARG A 130 -2.63 14.47 -3.56
N GLU A 131 -1.91 15.55 -3.29
CA GLU A 131 -0.86 16.04 -4.18
C GLU A 131 0.26 14.99 -4.33
N LYS A 132 0.70 14.41 -3.21
CA LYS A 132 1.71 13.34 -3.21
C LYS A 132 1.23 12.08 -3.91
N GLU A 133 -0.01 11.65 -3.65
CA GLU A 133 -0.64 10.53 -4.36
C GLU A 133 -0.62 10.77 -5.86
N SER A 134 -1.09 11.94 -6.31
CA SER A 134 -1.16 12.29 -7.74
C SER A 134 0.22 12.28 -8.39
N ARG A 135 1.22 12.89 -7.74
CA ARG A 135 2.61 12.93 -8.22
C ARG A 135 3.22 11.53 -8.33
N LEU A 136 3.00 10.69 -7.31
CA LEU A 136 3.52 9.33 -7.30
C LEU A 136 2.82 8.47 -8.36
N MET A 137 1.50 8.54 -8.45
CA MET A 137 0.71 7.82 -9.46
C MET A 137 1.14 8.21 -10.88
N PHE A 138 1.44 9.48 -11.15
CA PHE A 138 2.00 9.92 -12.42
C PHE A 138 3.36 9.27 -12.72
N SER A 139 4.24 9.19 -11.72
CA SER A 139 5.59 8.62 -11.88
C SER A 139 5.62 7.10 -12.11
N ILE A 140 4.55 6.38 -11.73
CA ILE A 140 4.45 4.92 -11.87
C ILE A 140 3.42 4.50 -12.94
N LYS A 141 2.94 5.45 -13.76
CA LYS A 141 1.83 5.22 -14.69
C LYS A 141 2.08 4.04 -15.62
N GLU A 142 3.29 3.95 -16.17
CA GLU A 142 3.72 2.96 -17.18
C GLU A 142 4.32 1.67 -16.57
N LEU A 143 4.21 1.49 -15.25
CA LEU A 143 4.68 0.29 -14.53
C LEU A 143 3.51 -0.65 -14.26
#